data_AF-D2B442-F1
#
_entry.id   AF-D2B442-F1
#
_cell.length_a   1.000
_cell.length_b   1.000
_cell.length_c   1.000
_cell.angle_alpha   90.00
_cell.angle_beta   90.00
_cell.angle_gamma   90.00
#
_symmetry.space_group_name_H-M   'P 1'
#
loop_
_entity.id
_entity.type
_entity.pdbx_description
1 polymer ?
#
loop_
_entity_poly.entity_id
_entity_poly.type
_entity_poly.pdbx_seq_one_letter_code
_entity_poly.pdbx_strand_id
1 'polypeptide(L)'
;MDGTTAEVLPTVEEVTGRPAVTYARWAAHRNPGNLSHRHNDHVIDHYRDLFECHQWLESGLCWIVVQPLNEEITVDDLLWRLNGGRDPEQRTMAYPTEEAIEEFQPVLFVFEDEGAWGFLEFTYGMAPSDRALTELSKESRVWMTTWHFKGGYTILYAADGKIRARMRDFIFTEHITEDGDPSVLADFRAMLDSLGPQDYRGKYSAAFAFIEAATGMGLESEWLDVEDAPVVILDNPDA
;
A
#
# COMPACT_ATOMS: atom_id res chain seq x y z
N MET A 1 45.75 -18.77 -32.89
CA MET A 1 45.47 -18.85 -31.44
C MET A 1 44.77 -17.57 -31.10
N ASP A 2 43.52 -17.75 -30.74
CA ASP A 2 42.45 -16.76 -30.68
C ASP A 2 42.56 -15.84 -29.46
N GLY A 3 42.00 -14.64 -29.58
CA GLY A 3 42.01 -13.63 -28.53
C GLY A 3 40.95 -12.56 -28.79
N THR A 4 39.70 -12.99 -28.62
CA THR A 4 38.41 -12.30 -28.61
C THR A 4 38.44 -10.78 -28.45
N THR A 5 37.93 -10.07 -29.46
CA THR A 5 37.43 -8.69 -29.35
C THR A 5 36.25 -8.64 -28.39
N ALA A 6 36.38 -7.91 -27.29
CA ALA A 6 35.27 -7.64 -26.38
C ALA A 6 34.30 -6.66 -27.05
N GLU A 7 33.10 -7.14 -27.36
CA GLU A 7 31.97 -6.30 -27.76
C GLU A 7 31.50 -5.52 -26.53
N VAL A 8 31.56 -4.20 -26.60
CA VAL A 8 31.03 -3.32 -25.56
C VAL A 8 29.53 -3.24 -25.78
N LEU A 9 28.76 -3.84 -24.88
CA LEU A 9 27.29 -3.73 -24.89
C LEU A 9 26.88 -2.31 -24.46
N PRO A 10 25.87 -1.70 -25.11
CA PRO A 10 25.36 -0.39 -24.75
C PRO A 10 24.76 -0.43 -23.33
N THR A 11 24.95 0.65 -22.59
CA THR A 11 24.36 0.82 -21.26
C THR A 11 22.84 0.97 -21.35
N VAL A 12 22.09 0.58 -20.30
CA VAL A 12 20.61 0.63 -20.23
C VAL A 12 20.04 2.02 -20.58
N GLU A 13 20.78 3.10 -20.32
CA GLU A 13 20.41 4.47 -20.73
C GLU A 13 20.35 4.66 -22.25
N GLU A 14 21.21 3.98 -23.03
CA GLU A 14 21.21 4.07 -24.50
C GLU A 14 20.05 3.30 -25.15
N VAL A 15 19.44 2.35 -24.43
CA VAL A 15 18.34 1.51 -24.97
C VAL A 15 16.96 2.10 -24.63
N THR A 16 16.85 2.85 -23.53
CA THR A 16 15.54 3.24 -22.96
C THR A 16 15.25 4.73 -22.94
N GLY A 17 16.26 5.58 -23.13
CA GLY A 17 16.08 7.04 -23.21
C GLY A 17 15.51 7.70 -21.94
N ARG A 18 15.55 7.01 -20.79
CA ARG A 18 15.08 7.53 -19.49
C ARG A 18 16.27 7.69 -18.54
N PRO A 19 16.41 8.83 -17.85
CA PRO A 19 17.52 9.03 -16.93
C PRO A 19 17.37 8.13 -15.71
N ALA A 20 18.45 7.43 -15.35
CA ALA A 20 18.55 6.70 -14.09
C ALA A 20 18.70 7.72 -12.95
N VAL A 21 17.58 8.17 -12.39
CA VAL A 21 17.56 8.92 -11.13
C VAL A 21 16.78 8.10 -10.12
N THR A 22 17.41 7.04 -9.63
CA THR A 22 16.97 6.30 -8.45
C THR A 22 17.79 6.76 -7.25
N TYR A 23 17.10 6.89 -6.12
CA TYR A 23 17.40 7.56 -4.86
C TYR A 23 18.68 7.08 -4.10
N ALA A 24 19.83 6.99 -4.76
CA ALA A 24 21.12 6.67 -4.15
C ALA A 24 21.77 7.90 -3.49
N ARG A 25 21.17 8.44 -2.41
CA ARG A 25 21.92 9.34 -1.51
C ARG A 25 21.54 9.37 -0.03
N TRP A 26 20.90 8.32 0.51
CA TRP A 26 20.66 8.25 1.96
C TRP A 26 21.19 6.98 2.66
N ALA A 27 21.93 6.11 1.96
CA ALA A 27 22.49 4.87 2.52
C ALA A 27 24.03 4.84 2.65
N ALA A 28 24.69 5.99 2.79
CA ALA A 28 26.15 6.04 2.95
C ALA A 28 26.55 6.80 4.21
N HIS A 29 26.19 6.26 5.38
CA HIS A 29 27.06 6.18 6.57
C HIS A 29 26.31 5.63 7.80
N ARG A 30 26.72 4.43 8.25
CA ARG A 30 26.87 3.98 9.66
C ARG A 30 25.97 2.81 10.14
N ASN A 31 26.70 1.74 10.48
CA ASN A 31 26.56 0.79 11.60
C ASN A 31 25.17 0.12 11.87
N PRO A 32 25.04 -1.20 11.66
CA PRO A 32 23.75 -1.92 11.59
C PRO A 32 23.03 -2.23 12.92
N GLY A 33 23.49 -1.72 14.06
CA GLY A 33 22.99 -2.14 15.38
C GLY A 33 21.91 -1.26 16.03
N ASN A 34 21.54 -0.13 15.43
CA ASN A 34 20.71 0.89 16.09
C ASN A 34 19.73 1.62 15.12
N LEU A 35 19.44 1.00 13.97
CA LEU A 35 18.77 1.66 12.83
C LEU A 35 17.26 1.48 12.77
N SER A 36 16.66 0.46 13.41
CA SER A 36 15.21 0.21 13.22
C SER A 36 14.35 1.33 13.81
N HIS A 37 14.63 1.78 15.04
CA HIS A 37 13.81 2.81 15.68
C HIS A 37 13.89 4.17 14.98
N ARG A 38 15.11 4.67 14.69
CA ARG A 38 15.26 5.99 14.06
C ARG A 38 14.80 6.06 12.61
N HIS A 39 14.90 4.96 11.87
CA HIS A 39 14.40 4.91 10.50
C HIS A 39 12.87 4.93 10.48
N ASN A 40 12.23 4.17 11.38
CA ASN A 40 10.77 4.14 11.50
C ASN A 40 10.19 5.48 11.95
N ASP A 41 10.85 6.19 12.87
CA ASP A 41 10.40 7.53 13.32
C ASP A 41 10.30 8.51 12.14
N HIS A 42 11.29 8.50 11.22
CA HIS A 42 11.29 9.36 10.04
C HIS A 42 10.18 9.02 9.03
N VAL A 43 9.85 7.74 8.86
CA VAL A 43 8.77 7.31 7.95
C VAL A 43 7.39 7.55 8.58
N ILE A 44 7.25 7.35 9.90
CA ILE A 44 6.01 7.69 10.62
C ILE A 44 5.76 9.20 10.53
N ASP A 45 6.78 10.04 10.71
CA ASP A 45 6.64 11.49 10.59
C ASP A 45 6.25 11.91 9.17
N HIS A 46 6.80 11.28 8.13
CA HIS A 46 6.34 11.47 6.74
C HIS A 46 4.83 11.23 6.60
N TYR A 47 4.32 10.11 7.11
CA TYR A 47 2.89 9.83 7.03
C TYR A 47 2.05 10.75 7.93
N ARG A 48 2.59 11.27 9.04
CA ARG A 48 1.89 12.30 9.82
C ARG A 48 1.67 13.55 9.00
N ASP A 49 2.70 14.00 8.29
CA ASP A 49 2.62 15.16 7.41
C ASP A 49 1.63 14.89 6.26
N LEU A 50 1.62 13.68 5.69
CA LEU A 50 0.63 13.25 4.70
C LEU A 50 -0.81 13.38 5.25
N PHE A 51 -1.10 12.84 6.44
CA PHE A 51 -2.42 12.94 7.07
C PHE A 51 -2.80 14.38 7.45
N GLU A 52 -1.83 15.23 7.76
CA GLU A 52 -2.07 16.64 8.04
C GLU A 52 -2.52 17.39 6.78
N CYS A 53 -1.88 17.13 5.64
CA CYS A 53 -2.24 17.67 4.33
C CYS A 53 -3.56 17.08 3.80
N HIS A 54 -3.76 15.77 4.00
CA HIS A 54 -4.87 14.98 3.44
C HIS A 54 -5.79 14.43 4.52
N GLN A 55 -6.42 15.32 5.29
CA GLN A 55 -7.26 14.93 6.44
C GLN A 55 -8.43 14.00 6.07
N TRP A 56 -8.85 13.99 4.80
CA TRP A 56 -9.88 13.08 4.32
C TRP A 56 -9.47 11.60 4.48
N LEU A 57 -8.17 11.29 4.44
CA LEU A 57 -7.64 9.94 4.68
C LEU A 57 -7.97 9.42 6.09
N GLU A 58 -8.13 10.31 7.08
CA GLU A 58 -8.50 9.90 8.45
C GLU A 58 -9.98 9.48 8.57
N SER A 59 -10.84 9.88 7.61
CA SER A 59 -12.29 9.63 7.67
C SER A 59 -12.68 8.24 7.16
N GLY A 60 -11.89 7.67 6.27
CA GLY A 60 -12.05 6.31 5.79
C GLY A 60 -11.24 6.04 4.54
N LEU A 61 -10.50 4.94 4.54
CA LEU A 61 -9.78 4.43 3.38
C LEU A 61 -9.51 2.93 3.49
N CYS A 62 -9.20 2.32 2.36
CA CYS A 62 -8.54 1.03 2.30
C CYS A 62 -7.31 1.15 1.39
N TRP A 63 -6.13 0.92 1.97
CA TRP A 63 -4.87 0.85 1.24
C TRP A 63 -4.46 -0.61 1.08
N ILE A 64 -4.32 -1.06 -0.16
CA ILE A 64 -3.94 -2.43 -0.51
C ILE A 64 -2.66 -2.34 -1.34
N VAL A 65 -1.62 -3.06 -0.91
CA VAL A 65 -0.40 -3.23 -1.70
C VAL A 65 -0.27 -4.68 -2.12
N VAL A 66 -0.05 -4.90 -3.41
CA VAL A 66 0.13 -6.21 -4.00
C VAL A 66 1.53 -6.29 -4.60
N GLN A 67 2.29 -7.30 -4.20
CA GLN A 67 3.57 -7.67 -4.81
C GLN A 67 3.40 -8.99 -5.58
N PRO A 68 3.21 -8.95 -6.91
CA PRO A 68 3.16 -10.14 -7.74
C PRO A 68 4.42 -11.00 -7.58
N LEU A 69 4.25 -12.33 -7.57
CA LEU A 69 5.38 -13.27 -7.58
C LEU A 69 5.83 -13.66 -9.00
N ASN A 70 5.09 -13.21 -10.01
CA ASN A 70 5.32 -13.47 -11.42
C ASN A 70 5.08 -12.17 -12.22
N GLU A 71 5.99 -11.83 -13.11
CA GLU A 71 5.93 -10.67 -14.01
C GLU A 71 4.79 -10.76 -15.04
N GLU A 72 4.19 -11.95 -15.23
CA GLU A 72 3.04 -12.13 -16.12
C GLU A 72 1.72 -11.57 -15.54
N ILE A 73 1.66 -11.30 -14.23
CA ILE A 73 0.45 -10.77 -13.60
C ILE A 73 0.35 -9.27 -13.88
N THR A 74 -0.69 -8.88 -14.61
CA THR A 74 -0.94 -7.49 -14.97
C THR A 74 -1.81 -6.78 -13.94
N VAL A 75 -1.83 -5.44 -13.97
CA VAL A 75 -2.76 -4.64 -13.15
C VAL A 75 -4.22 -4.97 -13.46
N ASP A 76 -4.56 -5.28 -14.72
CA ASP A 76 -5.90 -5.69 -15.12
C ASP A 76 -6.31 -7.02 -14.46
N ASP A 77 -5.38 -7.98 -14.37
CA ASP A 77 -5.62 -9.24 -13.65
C ASP A 77 -5.89 -9.00 -12.16
N LEU A 78 -5.13 -8.09 -11.54
CA LEU A 78 -5.28 -7.75 -10.13
C LEU A 78 -6.63 -7.05 -9.88
N LEU A 79 -6.99 -6.08 -10.70
CA LEU A 79 -8.27 -5.37 -10.61
C LEU A 79 -9.45 -6.29 -10.88
N TRP A 80 -9.34 -7.21 -11.84
CA TRP A 80 -10.35 -8.23 -12.10
C TRP A 80 -10.57 -9.14 -10.87
N ARG A 81 -9.48 -9.59 -10.22
CA ARG A 81 -9.56 -10.37 -8.97
C ARG A 81 -10.18 -9.55 -7.83
N LEU A 82 -9.78 -8.29 -7.68
CA LEU A 82 -10.29 -7.37 -6.67
C LEU A 82 -11.79 -7.09 -6.85
N ASN A 83 -12.26 -7.01 -8.10
CA ASN A 83 -13.65 -6.79 -8.47
C ASN A 83 -14.51 -8.09 -8.49
N GLY A 84 -14.00 -9.17 -7.91
CA GLY A 84 -14.72 -10.44 -7.80
C GLY A 84 -14.89 -11.18 -9.13
N GLY A 85 -13.98 -10.99 -10.07
CA GLY A 85 -13.98 -11.65 -11.37
C GLY A 85 -14.73 -10.91 -12.47
N ARG A 86 -14.83 -9.59 -12.38
CA ARG A 86 -15.49 -8.72 -13.37
C ARG A 86 -14.59 -7.58 -13.77
N ASP A 87 -14.77 -7.07 -14.98
CA ASP A 87 -14.05 -5.90 -15.45
C ASP A 87 -14.49 -4.68 -14.64
N PRO A 88 -13.56 -3.93 -14.02
CA PRO A 88 -13.91 -2.69 -13.35
C PRO A 88 -14.20 -1.59 -14.37
N GLU A 89 -14.88 -0.53 -13.93
CA GLU A 89 -15.02 0.68 -14.75
C GLU A 89 -13.78 1.56 -14.57
N GLN A 90 -13.26 2.10 -15.68
CA GLN A 90 -12.24 3.15 -15.65
C GLN A 90 -12.88 4.49 -16.01
N ARG A 91 -12.60 5.51 -15.22
CA ARG A 91 -13.15 6.86 -15.40
C ARG A 91 -12.07 7.90 -15.13
N THR A 92 -12.23 9.09 -15.69
CA THR A 92 -11.48 10.28 -15.27
C THR A 92 -12.39 11.16 -14.45
N MET A 93 -11.94 11.54 -13.25
CA MET A 93 -12.64 12.50 -12.38
C MET A 93 -11.84 13.80 -12.35
N ALA A 94 -12.53 14.93 -12.53
CA ALA A 94 -11.92 16.24 -12.48
C ALA A 94 -11.40 16.56 -11.07
N TYR A 95 -12.17 16.22 -10.04
CA TYR A 95 -11.83 16.36 -8.63
C TYR A 95 -12.17 15.06 -7.89
N PRO A 96 -11.30 14.04 -7.96
CA PRO A 96 -11.63 12.69 -7.51
C PRO A 96 -12.17 12.61 -6.07
N THR A 97 -11.52 13.30 -5.12
CA THR A 97 -11.90 13.28 -3.71
C THR A 97 -13.24 13.95 -3.43
N GLU A 98 -13.65 14.92 -4.25
CA GLU A 98 -14.96 15.57 -4.14
C GLU A 98 -16.07 14.76 -4.82
N GLU A 99 -15.79 14.24 -6.03
CA GLU A 99 -16.74 13.47 -6.83
C GLU A 99 -17.03 12.09 -6.24
N ALA A 100 -16.03 11.44 -5.64
CA ALA A 100 -16.16 10.12 -5.04
C ALA A 100 -17.19 10.08 -3.89
N ILE A 101 -17.49 11.21 -3.24
CA ILE A 101 -18.52 11.30 -2.19
C ILE A 101 -19.92 11.00 -2.75
N GLU A 102 -20.14 11.26 -4.04
CA GLU A 102 -21.41 11.00 -4.71
C GLU A 102 -21.54 9.56 -5.25
N GLU A 103 -20.43 8.80 -5.22
CA GLU A 103 -20.39 7.43 -5.71
C GLU A 103 -20.89 6.42 -4.68
N PHE A 104 -21.72 5.47 -5.13
CA PHE A 104 -22.16 4.36 -4.28
C PHE A 104 -21.18 3.19 -4.29
N GLN A 105 -20.32 3.13 -5.31
CA GLN A 105 -19.33 2.08 -5.52
C GLN A 105 -17.95 2.51 -5.00
N PRO A 106 -17.08 1.56 -4.61
CA PRO A 106 -15.70 1.85 -4.27
C PRO A 106 -14.96 2.49 -5.44
N VAL A 107 -14.36 3.67 -5.20
CA VAL A 107 -13.48 4.35 -6.14
C VAL A 107 -12.03 4.21 -5.67
N LEU A 108 -11.15 3.83 -6.58
CA LEU A 108 -9.74 3.56 -6.33
C LEU A 108 -8.83 4.50 -7.13
N PHE A 109 -7.77 4.96 -6.47
CA PHE A 109 -6.53 5.27 -7.17
C PHE A 109 -5.70 4.01 -7.35
N VAL A 110 -4.97 3.95 -8.46
CA VAL A 110 -4.07 2.85 -8.79
C VAL A 110 -2.66 3.41 -9.01
N PHE A 111 -1.70 2.85 -8.29
CA PHE A 111 -0.30 3.27 -8.32
C PHE A 111 0.61 2.07 -8.62
N GLU A 112 1.72 2.34 -9.29
CA GLU A 112 2.77 1.36 -9.60
C GLU A 112 4.11 1.89 -9.10
N ASP A 113 4.83 1.08 -8.31
CA ASP A 113 6.22 1.38 -7.97
C ASP A 113 7.03 0.11 -7.71
N GLU A 114 8.28 0.08 -8.18
CA GLU A 114 9.25 -1.02 -8.02
C GLU A 114 8.69 -2.46 -8.17
N GLY A 115 7.72 -2.67 -9.06
CA GLY A 115 7.10 -3.98 -9.31
C GLY A 115 6.00 -4.38 -8.30
N ALA A 116 5.55 -3.43 -7.48
CA ALA A 116 4.36 -3.52 -6.65
C ALA A 116 3.23 -2.63 -7.19
N TRP A 117 1.99 -2.99 -6.83
CA TRP A 117 0.79 -2.24 -7.17
C TRP A 117 0.08 -1.79 -5.90
N GLY A 118 -0.23 -0.50 -5.83
CA GLY A 118 -1.00 0.11 -4.75
C GLY A 118 -2.42 0.44 -5.21
N PHE A 119 -3.42 0.03 -4.42
CA PHE A 119 -4.82 0.36 -4.63
C PHE A 119 -5.32 1.13 -3.40
N LEU A 120 -5.63 2.41 -3.57
CA LEU A 120 -6.18 3.25 -2.52
C LEU A 120 -7.66 3.48 -2.77
N GLU A 121 -8.50 2.82 -1.99
CA GLU A 121 -9.94 3.09 -1.93
C GLU A 121 -10.22 4.25 -0.98
N PHE A 122 -11.04 5.20 -1.42
CA PHE A 122 -11.24 6.47 -0.70
C PHE A 122 -12.69 6.97 -0.66
N THR A 123 -13.69 6.13 -0.97
CA THR A 123 -15.11 6.53 -0.83
C THR A 123 -15.60 6.30 0.60
N TYR A 124 -15.41 5.09 1.12
CA TYR A 124 -15.98 4.67 2.40
C TYR A 124 -14.98 3.99 3.34
N GLY A 125 -13.80 3.64 2.87
CA GLY A 125 -12.85 2.85 3.64
C GLY A 125 -13.26 1.40 3.80
N MET A 126 -13.95 0.86 2.78
CA MET A 126 -14.51 -0.49 2.82
C MET A 126 -13.47 -1.48 2.31
N ALA A 127 -13.02 -2.33 3.22
CA ALA A 127 -12.12 -3.41 2.89
C ALA A 127 -12.77 -4.41 1.91
N PRO A 128 -12.04 -4.93 0.92
CA PRO A 128 -12.53 -6.04 0.12
C PRO A 128 -12.82 -7.27 0.98
N SER A 129 -13.71 -8.13 0.49
CA SER A 129 -14.01 -9.39 1.19
C SER A 129 -12.77 -10.28 1.35
N ASP A 130 -12.76 -11.12 2.40
CA ASP A 130 -11.71 -12.13 2.62
C ASP A 130 -11.49 -13.02 1.41
N ARG A 131 -12.56 -13.28 0.63
CA ARG A 131 -12.49 -14.01 -0.64
C ARG A 131 -11.67 -13.25 -1.68
N ALA A 132 -11.93 -11.96 -1.89
CA ALA A 132 -11.18 -11.14 -2.83
C ALA A 132 -9.69 -11.05 -2.45
N LEU A 133 -9.39 -10.79 -1.17
CA LEU A 133 -8.01 -10.76 -0.66
C LEU A 133 -7.31 -12.12 -0.81
N THR A 134 -8.03 -13.21 -0.55
CA THR A 134 -7.53 -14.57 -0.76
C THR A 134 -7.21 -14.82 -2.24
N GLU A 135 -8.13 -14.50 -3.16
CA GLU A 135 -7.91 -14.66 -4.60
C GLU A 135 -6.73 -13.82 -5.10
N LEU A 136 -6.62 -12.57 -4.65
CA LEU A 136 -5.52 -11.67 -4.98
C LEU A 136 -4.18 -12.30 -4.56
N SER A 137 -4.12 -12.89 -3.37
CA SER A 137 -2.92 -13.48 -2.77
C SER A 137 -2.48 -14.84 -3.32
N LYS A 138 -3.16 -15.43 -4.31
CA LYS A 138 -2.80 -16.77 -4.84
C LYS A 138 -1.40 -16.82 -5.45
N GLU A 139 -1.00 -15.75 -6.11
CA GLU A 139 0.27 -15.62 -6.83
C GLU A 139 0.95 -14.28 -6.52
N SER A 140 0.61 -13.71 -5.36
CA SER A 140 1.11 -12.43 -4.91
C SER A 140 1.19 -12.42 -3.38
N ARG A 141 1.92 -11.44 -2.84
CA ARG A 141 1.83 -11.04 -1.44
C ARG A 141 0.93 -9.82 -1.36
N VAL A 142 -0.01 -9.84 -0.44
CA VAL A 142 -0.99 -8.75 -0.26
C VAL A 142 -0.87 -8.22 1.15
N TRP A 143 -0.63 -6.91 1.25
CA TRP A 143 -0.73 -6.14 2.48
C TRP A 143 -1.93 -5.22 2.38
N MET A 144 -2.63 -5.03 3.49
CA MET A 144 -3.76 -4.12 3.54
C MET A 144 -3.80 -3.42 4.88
N THR A 145 -4.09 -2.12 4.87
CA THR A 145 -4.63 -1.41 6.02
C THR A 145 -5.95 -0.74 5.65
N THR A 146 -6.88 -0.66 6.58
CA THR A 146 -8.19 -0.06 6.35
C THR A 146 -8.81 0.47 7.64
N TRP A 147 -9.63 1.48 7.49
CA TRP A 147 -10.51 2.03 8.51
C TRP A 147 -11.62 2.82 7.84
N HIS A 148 -12.69 3.05 8.59
CA HIS A 148 -13.78 3.91 8.19
C HIS A 148 -14.28 4.70 9.41
N PHE A 149 -15.09 5.73 9.21
CA PHE A 149 -15.53 6.63 10.29
C PHE A 149 -16.25 5.97 11.47
N LYS A 150 -16.68 4.69 11.34
CA LYS A 150 -17.30 3.90 12.41
C LYS A 150 -16.38 2.83 13.01
N GLY A 151 -15.12 2.71 12.57
CA GLY A 151 -14.17 1.72 13.07
C GLY A 151 -13.45 0.96 11.97
N GLY A 152 -13.27 -0.34 12.16
CA GLY A 152 -12.71 -1.22 11.13
C GLY A 152 -11.19 -1.19 10.99
N TYR A 153 -10.47 -0.55 11.93
CA TYR A 153 -9.01 -0.41 11.97
C TYR A 153 -8.30 -1.75 11.86
N THR A 154 -7.98 -2.17 10.64
CA THR A 154 -7.46 -3.50 10.36
C THR A 154 -6.19 -3.38 9.57
N ILE A 155 -5.17 -4.11 9.98
CA ILE A 155 -4.01 -4.43 9.13
C ILE A 155 -3.97 -5.93 8.88
N LEU A 156 -3.54 -6.33 7.69
CA LEU A 156 -3.56 -7.73 7.26
C LEU A 156 -2.44 -8.04 6.28
N TYR A 157 -1.99 -9.29 6.34
CA TYR A 157 -1.14 -9.92 5.35
C TYR A 157 -1.79 -11.20 4.80
N ALA A 158 -1.81 -11.34 3.48
CA ALA A 158 -2.23 -12.55 2.78
C ALA A 158 -1.19 -13.02 1.75
N ALA A 159 -1.02 -14.34 1.66
CA ALA A 159 -0.10 -14.99 0.74
C ALA A 159 -0.47 -16.48 0.52
N ASP A 160 -0.19 -16.97 -0.68
CA ASP A 160 -0.51 -18.31 -1.19
C ASP A 160 -2.01 -18.65 -1.04
N GLY A 161 -2.86 -17.69 -1.39
CA GLY A 161 -4.31 -17.87 -1.34
C GLY A 161 -4.88 -17.99 0.07
N LYS A 162 -4.24 -17.36 1.07
CA LYS A 162 -4.68 -17.40 2.46
C LYS A 162 -4.33 -16.10 3.18
N ILE A 163 -5.23 -15.66 4.05
CA ILE A 163 -4.92 -14.66 5.07
C ILE A 163 -4.02 -15.30 6.11
N ARG A 164 -2.80 -14.76 6.26
CA ARG A 164 -1.75 -15.32 7.12
C ARG A 164 -1.69 -14.65 8.48
N ALA A 165 -1.97 -13.36 8.52
CA ALA A 165 -2.05 -12.60 9.76
C ALA A 165 -3.04 -11.44 9.60
N ARG A 166 -3.73 -11.11 10.68
CA ARG A 166 -4.66 -9.99 10.76
C ARG A 166 -4.65 -9.43 12.17
N MET A 167 -4.60 -8.11 12.28
CA MET A 167 -4.78 -7.39 13.54
C MET A 167 -5.93 -6.38 13.35
N ARG A 168 -6.98 -6.52 14.16
CA ARG A 168 -8.14 -5.62 14.19
C ARG A 168 -8.08 -4.71 15.41
N ASP A 169 -8.72 -3.56 15.28
CA ASP A 169 -8.82 -2.51 16.29
C ASP A 169 -7.44 -2.02 16.77
N PHE A 170 -6.45 -2.01 15.87
CA PHE A 170 -5.06 -1.66 16.20
C PHE A 170 -4.91 -0.23 16.76
N ILE A 171 -5.90 0.64 16.51
CA ILE A 171 -5.93 1.99 17.07
C ILE A 171 -6.24 2.00 18.58
N PHE A 172 -6.98 1.01 19.06
CA PHE A 172 -7.34 0.81 20.46
C PHE A 172 -6.49 -0.32 21.02
N THR A 173 -5.27 0.02 21.45
CA THR A 173 -4.23 -0.92 21.89
C THR A 173 -4.69 -1.90 22.98
N GLU A 174 -5.66 -1.51 23.80
CA GLU A 174 -6.30 -2.33 24.84
C GLU A 174 -7.33 -3.35 24.33
N HIS A 175 -7.71 -3.28 23.05
CA HIS A 175 -8.79 -4.06 22.42
C HIS A 175 -8.35 -4.79 21.13
N ILE A 176 -7.03 -4.86 20.89
CA ILE A 176 -6.49 -5.52 19.71
C ILE A 176 -6.93 -6.98 19.66
N THR A 177 -7.48 -7.38 18.51
CA THR A 177 -7.81 -8.78 18.20
C THR A 177 -6.93 -9.27 17.07
N GLU A 178 -6.29 -10.43 17.24
CA GLU A 178 -5.34 -10.98 16.27
C GLU A 178 -5.74 -12.37 15.81
N ASP A 179 -5.62 -12.60 14.51
CA ASP A 179 -5.80 -13.90 13.87
C ASP A 179 -4.54 -14.27 13.08
N GLY A 180 -4.22 -15.56 13.02
CA GLY A 180 -3.12 -16.09 12.20
C GLY A 180 -1.76 -16.12 12.92
N ASP A 181 -0.67 -15.97 12.15
CA ASP A 181 0.70 -16.02 12.66
C ASP A 181 1.11 -14.65 13.25
N PRO A 182 1.31 -14.53 14.58
CA PRO A 182 1.63 -13.26 15.22
C PRO A 182 3.03 -12.75 14.88
N SER A 183 3.92 -13.59 14.33
CA SER A 183 5.28 -13.16 13.95
C SER A 183 5.28 -12.24 12.74
N VAL A 184 4.28 -12.34 11.86
CA VAL A 184 4.16 -11.51 10.66
C VAL A 184 3.94 -10.03 11.00
N LEU A 185 3.18 -9.75 12.07
CA LEU A 185 2.84 -8.39 12.51
C LEU A 185 3.61 -7.96 13.76
N ALA A 186 4.69 -8.66 14.10
CA ALA A 186 5.47 -8.38 15.31
C ALA A 186 6.12 -6.98 15.27
N ASP A 187 6.70 -6.59 14.13
CA ASP A 187 7.32 -5.28 13.98
C ASP A 187 6.27 -4.15 13.98
N PHE A 188 5.10 -4.38 13.38
CA PHE A 188 3.98 -3.45 13.48
C PHE A 188 3.53 -3.26 14.94
N ARG A 189 3.41 -4.35 15.71
CA ARG A 189 3.08 -4.28 17.14
C ARG A 189 4.13 -3.46 17.90
N ALA A 190 5.41 -3.68 17.63
CA ALA A 190 6.50 -2.91 18.24
C ALA A 190 6.42 -1.41 17.90
N MET A 191 6.01 -1.05 16.68
CA MET A 191 5.73 0.35 16.32
C MET A 191 4.58 0.92 17.15
N LEU A 192 3.45 0.20 17.26
CA LEU A 192 2.31 0.64 18.07
C LEU A 192 2.67 0.83 19.55
N ASP A 193 3.44 -0.10 20.12
CA ASP A 193 3.86 -0.05 21.53
C ASP A 193 4.78 1.13 21.84
N SER A 194 5.46 1.69 20.83
CA SER A 194 6.31 2.87 20.97
C SER A 194 5.54 4.19 20.96
N LEU A 195 4.28 4.16 20.53
CA LEU A 195 3.43 5.36 20.40
C LEU A 195 2.63 5.62 21.67
N GLY A 196 2.23 6.88 21.85
CA GLY A 196 1.31 7.25 22.92
C GLY A 196 -0.06 6.56 22.76
N PRO A 197 -0.75 6.19 23.85
CA PRO A 197 -2.03 5.49 23.75
C PRO A 197 -3.11 6.29 23.00
N GLN A 198 -3.04 7.62 23.04
CA GLN A 198 -3.96 8.56 22.37
C GLN A 198 -3.41 9.12 21.06
N ASP A 199 -2.28 8.61 20.58
CA ASP A 199 -1.64 9.08 19.34
C ASP A 199 -2.24 8.39 18.11
N TYR A 200 -3.51 8.69 17.82
CA TYR A 200 -4.26 8.05 16.75
C TYR A 200 -3.66 8.28 15.37
N ARG A 201 -3.23 9.50 15.07
CA ARG A 201 -2.53 9.82 13.82
C ARG A 201 -1.22 9.05 13.70
N GLY A 202 -0.46 8.93 14.79
CA GLY A 202 0.75 8.11 14.82
C GLY A 202 0.46 6.64 14.50
N LYS A 203 -0.66 6.10 14.99
CA LYS A 203 -1.06 4.71 14.73
C LYS A 203 -1.49 4.48 13.28
N TYR A 204 -2.20 5.43 12.65
CA TYR A 204 -2.45 5.40 11.19
C TYR A 204 -1.14 5.44 10.40
N SER A 205 -0.26 6.36 10.79
CA SER A 205 1.05 6.56 10.16
C SER A 205 1.93 5.32 10.28
N ALA A 206 1.89 4.62 11.42
CA ALA A 206 2.60 3.36 11.61
C ALA A 206 2.09 2.24 10.69
N ALA A 207 0.79 2.19 10.37
CA ALA A 207 0.25 1.17 9.47
C ALA A 207 0.79 1.36 8.04
N PHE A 208 0.84 2.61 7.57
CA PHE A 208 1.43 2.95 6.28
C PHE A 208 2.95 2.72 6.27
N ALA A 209 3.66 3.21 7.29
CA ALA A 209 5.12 3.02 7.43
C ALA A 209 5.50 1.53 7.46
N PHE A 210 4.70 0.70 8.12
CA PHE A 210 4.94 -0.73 8.17
C PHE A 210 4.72 -1.41 6.81
N ILE A 211 3.66 -1.04 6.08
CA ILE A 211 3.42 -1.57 4.73
C ILE A 211 4.52 -1.13 3.77
N GLU A 212 4.92 0.14 3.79
CA GLU A 212 6.03 0.64 2.98
C GLU A 212 7.32 -0.10 3.31
N ALA A 213 7.68 -0.25 4.58
CA ALA A 213 8.88 -0.98 4.97
C ALA A 213 8.86 -2.45 4.52
N ALA A 214 7.68 -3.07 4.46
CA ALA A 214 7.51 -4.46 4.03
C ALA A 214 7.52 -4.63 2.50
N THR A 215 7.16 -3.59 1.75
CA THR A 215 6.84 -3.71 0.32
C THR A 215 7.66 -2.82 -0.60
N GLY A 216 8.27 -1.75 -0.08
CA GLY A 216 8.81 -0.65 -0.86
C GLY A 216 7.75 0.35 -1.36
N MET A 217 6.46 -0.01 -1.28
CA MET A 217 5.37 0.82 -1.81
C MET A 217 4.91 1.85 -0.79
N GLY A 218 5.30 3.10 -0.99
CA GLY A 218 4.84 4.24 -0.21
C GLY A 218 3.57 4.88 -0.78
N LEU A 219 3.10 5.92 -0.09
CA LEU A 219 2.10 6.85 -0.62
C LEU A 219 2.62 8.28 -0.50
N GLU A 220 2.61 9.00 -1.61
CA GLU A 220 3.11 10.37 -1.69
C GLU A 220 1.98 11.39 -1.80
N SER A 221 2.16 12.55 -1.16
CA SER A 221 1.15 13.62 -1.16
C SER A 221 0.81 14.11 -2.56
N GLU A 222 1.80 14.19 -3.45
CA GLU A 222 1.63 14.65 -4.83
C GLU A 222 0.75 13.73 -5.67
N TRP A 223 0.56 12.47 -5.26
CA TRP A 223 -0.30 11.52 -5.97
C TRP A 223 -1.78 11.71 -5.65
N LEU A 224 -2.11 12.44 -4.58
CA LEU A 224 -3.46 12.61 -4.06
C LEU A 224 -4.09 13.95 -4.47
N ASP A 225 -3.27 14.98 -4.69
CA ASP A 225 -3.68 16.31 -5.14
C ASP A 225 -3.67 16.42 -6.67
N VAL A 226 -4.41 15.54 -7.35
CA VAL A 226 -4.42 15.46 -8.82
C VAL A 226 -5.82 15.78 -9.36
N GLU A 227 -5.90 16.83 -10.18
CA GLU A 227 -7.06 17.11 -11.01
C GLU A 227 -7.07 16.22 -12.26
N ASP A 228 -8.25 15.92 -12.80
CA ASP A 228 -8.43 15.07 -13.98
C ASP A 228 -7.74 13.70 -13.84
N ALA A 229 -7.83 13.09 -12.65
CA ALA A 229 -7.14 11.85 -12.36
C ALA A 229 -7.89 10.62 -12.91
N PRO A 230 -7.17 9.62 -13.45
CA PRO A 230 -7.75 8.32 -13.75
C PRO A 230 -8.08 7.60 -12.44
N VAL A 231 -9.30 7.08 -12.35
CA VAL A 231 -9.79 6.29 -11.24
C VAL A 231 -10.40 4.98 -11.73
N VAL A 232 -10.43 3.99 -10.84
CA VAL A 232 -11.08 2.70 -11.08
C VAL A 232 -12.27 2.57 -10.14
N ILE A 233 -13.43 2.20 -10.68
CA ILE A 233 -14.66 1.99 -9.92
C ILE A 233 -14.96 0.49 -9.90
N LEU A 234 -15.06 -0.08 -8.69
CA LEU A 234 -15.39 -1.49 -8.50
C LEU A 234 -16.90 -1.68 -8.45
N ASP A 235 -17.43 -2.60 -9.25
CA ASP A 235 -18.83 -3.00 -9.22
C ASP A 235 -19.05 -4.12 -8.20
N ASN A 236 -18.49 -4.04 -6.98
CA ASN A 236 -18.53 -5.17 -6.05
C ASN A 236 -19.80 -5.15 -5.15
N PRO A 237 -20.80 -6.04 -5.36
CA PRO A 237 -21.99 -6.10 -4.52
C PRO A 237 -21.73 -6.77 -3.16
N ASP A 238 -20.54 -7.35 -2.96
CA ASP A 238 -20.12 -8.02 -1.72
C ASP A 238 -19.20 -7.14 -0.84
N ALA A 239 -18.98 -5.87 -1.21
CA ALA A 239 -18.31 -4.86 -0.38
C ALA A 239 -19.27 -4.24 0.64
#